data_AF-A0A960K2U9-F1
#
_entry.id   AF-A0A960K2U9-F1
#
_cell.length_a   1.000
_cell.length_b   1.000
_cell.length_c   1.000
_cell.angle_alpha   90.00
_cell.angle_beta   90.00
_cell.angle_gamma   90.00
#
_symmetry.space_group_name_H-M   'P 1'
#
loop_
_entity.id
_entity.type
_entity.pdbx_description
1 polymer ?
#
loop_
_entity_poly.entity_id
_entity_poly.type
_entity_poly.pdbx_seq_one_letter_code
_entity_poly.pdbx_strand_id
1 'polypeptide(L)'
;WPGVVIVLLQWIVTYGSGLVAPGTFLQIFSLGLGPLVGLAALLAWWFFASRAPRSERWWVVGAFVAGLVLMFVLAHPTMPLALVSYAMPILCAAFILVTLLLRNAPSPVRRLALVAVVFVACGFWVLLRSEGLDGDMGAQLAWRWQKTTEEELLDAGLLAQVRDAEPRAAGLAAGGENLDPAAPWPGFRGPARDGVVHGTALATDWSASPPEELWRRPVGPGWGSFALAGGLLFTQEQQGEDEVVVAYRADSGEPVWLHQDVARFMEAMGGPGPRATPTYDQGRIYSLGATGLLNAFEAATGRLLWSRNLAEDSGSPVPEWGFSSSPLILDGRVIVVADGAAGKEIQAYDAENGAPSWSAAAGPFTYTSPHLAQLQGEPQVLVVTAGGITSVRPDGSPLWQHSWPLTRGARVVQPAFTADGDVLLGTGFGVGLQRFSVRREGASWETQERWTSQGLKPYYNDLVVHRDHVYGFDGRILACLSLADGSRAWKGGRYGNGQVLLLADQDLLLVLSDRGDVALVKAEPTGFEELATFPALEGKTWNHPVLADDVLYVRNSQEMAAFRLPTG
;
A
#
# COMPACT_ATOMS: atom_id res chain seq x y z
N TRP A 1 -22.00 17.67 -33.60
CA TRP A 1 -22.36 16.24 -33.41
C TRP A 1 -22.42 15.97 -31.91
N PRO A 2 -23.60 15.94 -31.28
CA PRO A 2 -23.70 15.83 -29.81
C PRO A 2 -22.99 14.60 -29.24
N GLY A 3 -23.02 13.45 -29.94
CA GLY A 3 -22.27 12.26 -29.54
C GLY A 3 -20.75 12.49 -29.41
N VAL A 4 -20.14 13.32 -30.26
CA VAL A 4 -18.71 13.67 -30.16
C VAL A 4 -18.44 14.45 -28.88
N VAL A 5 -19.31 15.43 -28.57
CA VAL A 5 -19.18 16.24 -27.36
C VAL A 5 -19.33 15.36 -26.11
N ILE A 6 -20.28 14.42 -26.11
CA ILE A 6 -20.49 13.48 -25.00
C ILE A 6 -19.23 12.64 -24.76
N VAL A 7 -18.62 12.07 -25.82
CA VAL A 7 -17.40 11.28 -25.69
C VAL A 7 -16.22 12.14 -25.22
N LEU A 8 -16.04 13.34 -25.76
CA LEU A 8 -14.97 14.24 -25.31
C LEU A 8 -15.13 14.59 -23.83
N LEU A 9 -16.34 14.93 -23.39
CA LEU A 9 -16.64 15.19 -21.99
C LEU A 9 -16.42 13.96 -21.11
N GLN A 10 -16.82 12.77 -21.58
CA GLN A 10 -16.56 11.51 -20.87
C GLN A 10 -15.07 11.32 -20.62
N TRP A 11 -14.22 11.50 -21.65
CA TRP A 11 -12.77 11.37 -21.51
C TRP A 11 -12.17 12.44 -20.59
N ILE A 12 -12.61 13.70 -20.73
CA ILE A 12 -12.15 14.80 -19.85
C ILE A 12 -12.52 14.52 -18.39
N VAL A 13 -13.75 14.07 -18.12
CA VAL A 13 -14.18 13.75 -16.75
C VAL A 13 -13.44 12.53 -16.22
N THR A 14 -13.28 11.47 -17.02
CA THR A 14 -12.65 10.21 -16.59
C THR A 14 -11.15 10.39 -16.26
N TYR A 15 -10.41 11.12 -17.10
CA TYR A 15 -8.95 11.18 -17.01
C TYR A 15 -8.39 12.56 -16.63
N GLY A 16 -9.16 13.64 -16.86
CA GLY A 16 -8.70 15.00 -16.58
C GLY A 16 -8.51 15.28 -15.09
N SER A 17 -9.26 14.60 -14.23
CA SER A 17 -9.08 14.65 -12.77
C SER A 17 -7.68 14.22 -12.34
N GLY A 18 -7.09 13.20 -12.99
CA GLY A 18 -5.74 12.72 -12.67
C GLY A 18 -4.65 13.74 -13.02
N LEU A 19 -4.91 14.64 -13.98
CA LEU A 19 -4.00 15.73 -14.32
C LEU A 19 -4.03 16.88 -13.31
N VAL A 20 -5.19 17.09 -12.66
CA VAL A 20 -5.42 18.24 -11.77
C VAL A 20 -5.30 17.86 -10.29
N ALA A 21 -5.70 16.64 -9.93
CA ALA A 21 -5.78 16.14 -8.57
C ALA A 21 -5.34 14.66 -8.49
N PRO A 22 -4.06 14.36 -8.82
CA PRO A 22 -3.52 12.99 -8.78
C PRO A 22 -3.55 12.41 -7.36
N GLY A 23 -3.85 11.12 -7.25
CA GLY A 23 -3.90 10.38 -5.98
C GLY A 23 -5.07 10.76 -5.06
N THR A 24 -6.01 11.59 -5.54
CA THR A 24 -7.16 12.02 -4.74
C THR A 24 -8.37 11.14 -4.95
N PHE A 25 -9.31 11.19 -4.01
CA PHE A 25 -10.62 10.54 -4.16
C PHE A 25 -11.35 10.99 -5.44
N LEU A 26 -11.15 12.24 -5.89
CA LEU A 26 -11.74 12.74 -7.11
C LEU A 26 -11.26 11.95 -8.34
N GLN A 27 -9.97 11.62 -8.41
CA GLN A 27 -9.41 10.80 -9.49
C GLN A 27 -10.04 9.40 -9.48
N ILE A 28 -10.01 8.70 -8.33
CA ILE A 28 -10.57 7.35 -8.18
C ILE A 28 -12.06 7.34 -8.59
N PHE A 29 -12.83 8.28 -8.06
CA PHE A 29 -14.26 8.36 -8.33
C PHE A 29 -14.55 8.66 -9.81
N SER A 30 -13.75 9.51 -10.43
CA SER A 30 -13.92 9.86 -11.84
C SER A 30 -13.60 8.70 -12.80
N LEU A 31 -12.63 7.85 -12.45
CA LEU A 31 -12.28 6.63 -13.20
C LEU A 31 -13.44 5.62 -13.21
N GLY A 32 -14.29 5.61 -12.19
CA GLY A 32 -15.48 4.77 -12.11
C GLY A 32 -16.74 5.44 -12.70
N LEU A 33 -17.08 6.63 -12.23
CA LEU A 33 -18.36 7.28 -12.55
C LEU A 33 -18.34 7.94 -13.94
N GLY A 34 -17.22 8.54 -14.34
CA GLY A 34 -17.08 9.23 -15.63
C GLY A 34 -17.48 8.35 -16.82
N PRO A 35 -16.95 7.12 -16.92
CA PRO A 35 -17.32 6.18 -17.97
C PRO A 35 -18.80 5.82 -17.97
N LEU A 36 -19.38 5.52 -16.79
CA LEU A 36 -20.78 5.13 -16.65
C LEU A 36 -21.75 6.25 -17.07
N VAL A 37 -21.49 7.47 -16.60
CA VAL A 37 -22.31 8.64 -16.96
C VAL A 37 -22.17 8.96 -18.45
N GLY A 38 -20.96 8.89 -19.00
CA GLY A 38 -20.72 9.11 -20.42
C GLY A 38 -21.43 8.09 -21.31
N LEU A 39 -21.40 6.82 -20.94
CA LEU A 39 -22.14 5.75 -21.62
C LEU A 39 -23.65 5.98 -21.55
N ALA A 40 -24.19 6.29 -20.36
CA ALA A 40 -25.61 6.56 -20.19
C ALA A 40 -26.08 7.77 -21.03
N ALA A 41 -25.31 8.87 -21.01
CA ALA A 41 -25.57 10.04 -21.83
C ALA A 41 -25.51 9.74 -23.33
N LEU A 42 -24.54 8.92 -23.76
CA LEU A 42 -24.39 8.49 -25.15
C LEU A 42 -25.60 7.67 -25.60
N LEU A 43 -26.03 6.69 -24.81
CA LEU A 43 -27.19 5.85 -25.10
C LEU A 43 -28.49 6.67 -25.11
N ALA A 44 -28.66 7.60 -24.17
CA ALA A 44 -29.80 8.51 -24.13
C ALA A 44 -29.85 9.39 -25.39
N TRP A 45 -28.73 10.02 -25.76
CA TRP A 45 -28.66 10.79 -27.00
C TRP A 45 -28.95 9.92 -28.23
N TRP A 46 -28.35 8.73 -28.29
CA TRP A 46 -28.55 7.81 -29.40
C TRP A 46 -30.02 7.43 -29.56
N PHE A 47 -30.68 7.10 -28.46
CA PHE A 47 -32.05 6.62 -28.46
C PHE A 47 -33.06 7.74 -28.73
N PHE A 48 -32.92 8.91 -28.10
CA PHE A 48 -33.92 9.98 -28.18
C PHE A 48 -33.63 11.02 -29.29
N ALA A 49 -32.37 11.36 -29.53
CA ALA A 49 -31.98 12.55 -30.29
C ALA A 49 -31.12 12.28 -31.54
N SER A 50 -30.69 11.04 -31.78
CA SER A 50 -29.94 10.71 -33.01
C SER A 50 -30.82 10.86 -34.26
N ARG A 51 -30.21 11.07 -35.43
CA ARG A 51 -30.92 11.04 -36.72
C ARG A 51 -31.05 9.62 -37.29
N ALA A 52 -30.68 8.59 -36.53
CA ALA A 52 -30.76 7.20 -36.97
C ALA A 52 -32.23 6.72 -37.04
N PRO A 53 -32.58 5.82 -37.99
CA PRO A 53 -33.88 5.17 -38.06
C PRO A 53 -34.23 4.45 -36.76
N ARG A 54 -35.52 4.44 -36.36
CA ARG A 54 -35.98 3.82 -35.09
C ARG A 54 -35.54 2.37 -34.92
N SER A 55 -35.55 1.57 -35.99
CA SER A 55 -35.11 0.17 -35.93
C SER A 55 -33.62 0.05 -35.62
N GLU A 56 -32.79 0.93 -36.19
CA GLU A 56 -31.35 0.97 -35.95
C GLU A 56 -31.03 1.37 -34.50
N ARG A 57 -31.84 2.26 -33.92
CA ARG A 57 -31.68 2.67 -32.51
C ARG A 57 -31.78 1.49 -31.56
N TRP A 58 -32.83 0.67 -31.70
CA TRP A 58 -33.07 -0.51 -30.87
C TRP A 58 -32.01 -1.59 -31.04
N TRP A 59 -31.60 -1.89 -32.28
CA TRP A 59 -30.55 -2.88 -32.54
C TRP A 59 -29.22 -2.50 -31.90
N VAL A 60 -28.84 -1.23 -31.99
CA VAL A 60 -27.59 -0.76 -31.39
C VAL A 60 -27.66 -0.78 -29.87
N VAL A 61 -28.76 -0.33 -29.26
CA VAL A 61 -28.92 -0.43 -27.79
C VAL A 61 -28.87 -1.88 -27.33
N GLY A 62 -29.54 -2.79 -28.04
CA GLY A 62 -29.46 -4.23 -27.77
C GLY A 62 -28.04 -4.77 -27.91
N ALA A 63 -27.29 -4.34 -28.93
CA ALA A 63 -25.89 -4.73 -29.11
C ALA A 63 -24.99 -4.20 -27.99
N PHE A 64 -25.19 -2.97 -27.51
CA PHE A 64 -24.47 -2.42 -26.35
C PHE A 64 -24.72 -3.25 -25.09
N VAL A 65 -25.99 -3.55 -24.79
CA VAL A 65 -26.36 -4.37 -23.63
C VAL A 65 -25.73 -5.76 -23.76
N ALA A 66 -25.90 -6.43 -24.89
CA ALA A 66 -25.35 -7.76 -25.13
C ALA A 66 -23.82 -7.77 -25.07
N GLY A 67 -23.16 -6.80 -25.71
CA GLY A 67 -21.70 -6.68 -25.73
C GLY A 67 -21.11 -6.39 -24.36
N LEU A 68 -21.73 -5.52 -23.56
CA LEU A 68 -21.29 -5.24 -22.19
C LEU A 68 -21.52 -6.44 -21.27
N VAL A 69 -22.69 -7.09 -21.33
CA VAL A 69 -22.95 -8.31 -20.54
C VAL A 69 -21.93 -9.39 -20.89
N LEU A 70 -21.70 -9.64 -22.18
CA LEU A 70 -20.72 -10.63 -22.64
C LEU A 70 -19.30 -10.28 -22.18
N MET A 71 -18.92 -9.01 -22.24
CA MET A 71 -17.62 -8.52 -21.77
C MET A 71 -17.42 -8.82 -20.28
N PHE A 72 -18.37 -8.46 -19.42
CA PHE A 72 -18.25 -8.69 -17.98
C PHE A 72 -18.34 -10.18 -17.60
N VAL A 73 -19.12 -10.98 -18.32
CA VAL A 73 -19.24 -12.43 -18.07
C VAL A 73 -17.98 -13.20 -18.48
N LEU A 74 -17.33 -12.81 -19.58
CA LEU A 74 -16.17 -13.53 -20.11
C LEU A 74 -14.81 -12.97 -19.64
N ALA A 75 -14.78 -11.72 -19.18
CA ALA A 75 -13.55 -11.08 -18.74
C ALA A 75 -12.92 -11.82 -17.55
N HIS A 76 -11.60 -11.65 -17.41
CA HIS A 76 -10.88 -12.17 -16.27
C HIS A 76 -11.40 -11.52 -14.96
N PRO A 77 -11.49 -12.25 -13.82
CA PRO A 77 -12.05 -11.72 -12.57
C PRO A 77 -11.39 -10.44 -12.05
N THR A 78 -10.14 -10.16 -12.43
CA THR A 78 -9.40 -8.94 -12.04
C THR A 78 -9.73 -7.71 -12.90
N MET A 79 -10.47 -7.86 -13.99
CA MET A 79 -10.76 -6.80 -14.95
C MET A 79 -11.88 -5.79 -14.61
N PRO A 80 -12.83 -6.00 -13.68
CA PRO A 80 -14.00 -5.13 -13.54
C PRO A 80 -13.70 -3.62 -13.49
N LEU A 81 -12.72 -3.21 -12.69
CA LEU A 81 -12.30 -1.81 -12.61
C LEU A 81 -11.75 -1.32 -13.95
N ALA A 82 -10.84 -2.08 -14.58
CA ALA A 82 -10.25 -1.73 -15.86
C ALA A 82 -11.29 -1.69 -17.01
N LEU A 83 -12.31 -2.55 -16.98
CA LEU A 83 -13.40 -2.53 -17.96
C LEU A 83 -14.22 -1.25 -17.86
N VAL A 84 -14.54 -0.81 -16.64
CA VAL A 84 -15.25 0.45 -16.44
C VAL A 84 -14.37 1.62 -16.87
N SER A 85 -13.13 1.68 -16.37
CA SER A 85 -12.26 2.84 -16.56
C SER A 85 -11.74 2.99 -17.98
N TYR A 86 -11.48 1.90 -18.71
CA TYR A 86 -10.84 1.93 -20.02
C TYR A 86 -11.72 1.38 -21.14
N ALA A 87 -12.35 0.21 -20.95
CA ALA A 87 -13.12 -0.43 -22.03
C ALA A 87 -14.34 0.41 -22.43
N MET A 88 -15.08 0.95 -21.45
CA MET A 88 -16.28 1.76 -21.73
C MET A 88 -15.97 3.07 -22.47
N PRO A 89 -14.97 3.91 -22.08
CA PRO A 89 -14.65 5.11 -22.85
C PRO A 89 -14.15 4.81 -24.27
N ILE A 90 -13.40 3.71 -24.45
CA ILE A 90 -12.93 3.27 -25.77
C ILE A 90 -14.08 2.77 -26.63
N LEU A 91 -15.00 1.99 -26.06
CA LEU A 91 -16.24 1.55 -26.71
C LEU A 91 -17.06 2.76 -27.21
N CYS A 92 -17.30 3.74 -26.34
CA CYS A 92 -18.02 4.97 -26.69
C CYS A 92 -17.34 5.74 -27.82
N ALA A 93 -16.01 5.89 -27.76
CA ALA A 93 -15.22 6.58 -28.79
C ALA A 93 -15.25 5.84 -30.13
N ALA A 94 -15.02 4.52 -30.13
CA ALA A 94 -15.04 3.69 -31.33
C ALA A 94 -16.42 3.71 -31.98
N PHE A 95 -17.49 3.62 -31.18
CA PHE A 95 -18.86 3.71 -31.67
C PHE A 95 -19.16 5.04 -32.38
N ILE A 96 -18.77 6.17 -31.77
CA ILE A 96 -18.95 7.49 -32.39
C ILE A 96 -18.10 7.65 -33.65
N LEU A 97 -16.86 7.17 -33.64
CA LEU A 97 -15.98 7.21 -34.82
C LEU A 97 -16.59 6.45 -36.00
N VAL A 98 -17.05 5.21 -35.79
CA VAL A 98 -17.70 4.41 -36.84
C VAL A 98 -19.00 5.07 -37.31
N THR A 99 -19.78 5.64 -36.40
CA THR A 99 -20.98 6.41 -36.76
C THR A 99 -20.68 7.60 -37.67
N LEU A 100 -19.58 8.32 -37.42
CA LEU A 100 -19.15 9.46 -38.23
C LEU A 100 -18.64 9.03 -39.61
N LEU A 101 -17.80 7.99 -39.66
CA LEU A 101 -17.22 7.47 -40.90
C LEU A 101 -18.31 6.91 -41.83
N LEU A 102 -19.32 6.25 -41.25
CA LEU A 102 -20.40 5.60 -42.00
C LEU A 102 -21.67 6.45 -42.08
N ARG A 103 -21.59 7.76 -41.82
CA ARG A 103 -22.76 8.66 -41.82
C ARG A 103 -23.55 8.64 -43.14
N ASN A 104 -22.85 8.44 -44.25
CA ASN A 104 -23.40 8.40 -45.61
C ASN A 104 -23.59 6.97 -46.15
N ALA A 105 -23.27 5.94 -45.35
CA ALA A 105 -23.38 4.55 -45.78
C ALA A 105 -24.84 4.06 -45.78
N PRO A 106 -25.19 3.03 -46.58
CA PRO A 106 -26.50 2.39 -46.52
C PRO A 106 -26.81 1.83 -45.12
N SER A 107 -28.08 1.91 -44.71
CA SER A 107 -28.53 1.44 -43.39
C SER A 107 -28.09 0.02 -42.99
N PRO A 108 -28.13 -1.02 -43.87
CA PRO A 108 -27.70 -2.35 -43.47
C PRO A 108 -26.19 -2.42 -43.18
N VAL A 109 -25.38 -1.74 -44.00
CA VAL A 109 -23.91 -1.69 -43.83
C VAL A 109 -23.56 -0.96 -42.54
N ARG A 110 -24.16 0.21 -42.31
CA ARG A 110 -23.95 0.98 -41.09
C ARG A 110 -24.37 0.20 -39.85
N ARG A 111 -25.55 -0.45 -39.88
CA ARG A 111 -26.03 -1.26 -38.75
C ARG A 111 -25.07 -2.39 -38.42
N LEU A 112 -24.64 -3.16 -39.43
CA LEU A 112 -23.70 -4.27 -39.23
C LEU A 112 -22.38 -3.76 -38.63
N ALA A 113 -21.84 -2.66 -39.16
CA ALA A 113 -20.61 -2.07 -38.67
C ALA A 113 -20.73 -1.53 -37.23
N LEU A 114 -21.86 -0.92 -36.87
CA LEU A 114 -22.10 -0.44 -35.50
C LEU A 114 -22.25 -1.59 -34.50
N VAL A 115 -22.90 -2.70 -34.90
CA VAL A 115 -22.95 -3.91 -34.07
C VAL A 115 -21.56 -4.52 -33.96
N ALA A 116 -20.84 -4.66 -35.08
CA ALA A 116 -19.50 -5.22 -35.11
C ALA A 116 -18.51 -4.43 -34.24
N VAL A 117 -18.50 -3.09 -34.30
CA VAL A 117 -17.58 -2.28 -33.48
C VAL A 117 -17.85 -2.45 -31.99
N VAL A 118 -19.11 -2.63 -31.57
CA VAL A 118 -19.44 -2.90 -30.16
C VAL A 118 -18.82 -4.22 -29.72
N PHE A 119 -19.03 -5.30 -30.47
CA PHE A 119 -18.50 -6.61 -30.11
C PHE A 119 -16.97 -6.69 -30.23
N VAL A 120 -16.35 -6.02 -31.21
CA VAL A 120 -14.90 -5.95 -31.34
C VAL A 120 -14.29 -5.13 -30.19
N ALA A 121 -14.86 -3.97 -29.88
CA ALA A 121 -14.39 -3.12 -28.80
C ALA A 121 -14.53 -3.81 -27.44
N CYS A 122 -15.62 -4.54 -27.19
CA CYS A 122 -15.80 -5.34 -25.98
C CYS A 122 -14.90 -6.59 -25.95
N GLY A 123 -14.80 -7.31 -27.08
CA GLY A 123 -14.13 -8.60 -27.17
C GLY A 123 -12.62 -8.52 -26.96
N PHE A 124 -11.98 -7.40 -27.34
CA PHE A 124 -10.55 -7.19 -27.08
C PHE A 124 -10.20 -7.28 -25.60
N TRP A 125 -11.01 -6.70 -24.71
CA TRP A 125 -10.73 -6.66 -23.26
C TRP A 125 -10.88 -8.02 -22.58
N VAL A 126 -11.60 -8.95 -23.20
CA VAL A 126 -11.74 -10.33 -22.71
C VAL A 126 -10.42 -11.10 -22.81
N LEU A 127 -9.47 -10.63 -23.63
CA LEU A 127 -8.15 -11.23 -23.82
C LEU A 127 -7.13 -10.79 -22.76
N LEU A 128 -7.47 -9.78 -21.95
CA LEU A 128 -6.58 -9.17 -20.97
C LEU A 128 -6.95 -9.56 -19.55
N ARG A 129 -5.96 -9.46 -18.65
CA ARG A 129 -6.14 -9.44 -17.20
C ARG A 129 -5.51 -8.17 -16.63
N SER A 130 -6.02 -7.72 -15.49
CA SER A 130 -5.41 -6.65 -14.70
C SER A 130 -4.50 -7.25 -13.63
N GLU A 131 -3.32 -6.66 -13.44
CA GLU A 131 -2.35 -6.95 -12.36
C GLU A 131 -2.41 -5.87 -11.25
N GLY A 132 -3.44 -5.03 -11.30
CA GLY A 132 -3.72 -3.96 -10.35
C GLY A 132 -3.48 -2.59 -10.95
N LEU A 133 -3.35 -1.59 -10.07
CA LEU A 133 -3.00 -0.23 -10.44
C LEU A 133 -1.54 0.04 -10.09
N ASP A 134 -0.86 0.83 -10.91
CA ASP A 134 0.40 1.47 -10.56
C ASP A 134 0.17 2.70 -9.66
N GLY A 135 1.24 3.37 -9.24
CA GLY A 135 1.11 4.58 -8.43
C GLY A 135 0.45 5.78 -9.14
N ASP A 136 0.25 5.73 -10.46
CA ASP A 136 -0.45 6.73 -11.27
C ASP A 136 -1.96 6.45 -11.37
N MET A 137 -2.44 5.39 -10.70
CA MET A 137 -3.76 4.80 -10.89
C MET A 137 -3.99 4.27 -12.32
N GLY A 138 -2.91 3.94 -13.03
CA GLY A 138 -2.93 3.28 -14.32
C GLY A 138 -3.10 1.77 -14.15
N ALA A 139 -4.02 1.16 -14.89
CA ALA A 139 -4.16 -0.29 -14.89
C ALA A 139 -2.95 -0.96 -15.54
N GLN A 140 -2.33 -1.89 -14.82
CA GLN A 140 -1.30 -2.78 -15.36
C GLN A 140 -2.00 -3.96 -16.05
N LEU A 141 -1.87 -4.06 -17.37
CA LEU A 141 -2.58 -5.05 -18.17
C LEU A 141 -1.60 -6.07 -18.74
N ALA A 142 -1.95 -7.33 -18.61
CA ALA A 142 -1.24 -8.45 -19.20
C ALA A 142 -2.18 -9.30 -20.04
N TRP A 143 -1.62 -10.11 -20.95
CA TRP A 143 -2.40 -11.14 -21.63
C TRP A 143 -2.87 -12.17 -20.61
N ARG A 144 -4.15 -12.55 -20.64
CA ARG A 144 -4.72 -13.44 -19.61
C ARG A 144 -4.13 -14.85 -19.57
N TRP A 145 -3.34 -15.23 -20.57
CA TRP A 145 -2.63 -16.52 -20.67
C TRP A 145 -1.13 -16.40 -20.38
N GLN A 146 -0.63 -15.19 -20.14
CA GLN A 146 0.71 -15.00 -19.61
C GLN A 146 0.71 -15.45 -18.15
N LYS A 147 1.77 -16.14 -17.71
CA LYS A 147 1.88 -16.54 -16.30
C LYS A 147 1.99 -15.30 -15.42
N THR A 148 1.39 -15.32 -14.23
CA THR A 148 1.71 -14.32 -13.19
C THR A 148 3.11 -14.58 -12.65
N THR A 149 3.71 -13.57 -12.04
CA THR A 149 4.93 -13.72 -11.23
C THR A 149 4.72 -14.71 -10.09
N GLU A 150 3.52 -14.76 -9.51
CA GLU A 150 3.11 -15.75 -8.51
C GLU A 150 3.12 -17.19 -9.10
N GLU A 151 2.56 -17.40 -10.29
CA GLU A 151 2.57 -18.70 -10.97
C GLU A 151 4.00 -19.13 -11.34
N GLU A 152 4.84 -18.19 -11.79
CA GLU A 152 6.25 -18.44 -12.07
C GLU A 152 7.03 -18.82 -10.80
N LEU A 153 6.76 -18.15 -9.67
CA LEU A 153 7.34 -18.50 -8.37
C LEU A 153 6.93 -19.91 -7.93
N LEU A 154 5.65 -20.24 -8.06
CA LEU A 154 5.13 -21.57 -7.69
C LEU A 154 5.75 -22.67 -8.57
N ASP A 155 5.88 -22.42 -9.87
CA ASP A 155 6.53 -23.34 -10.81
C ASP A 155 8.03 -23.51 -10.51
N ALA A 156 8.71 -22.45 -10.06
CA ALA A 156 10.11 -22.51 -9.66
C ALA A 156 10.33 -23.37 -8.41
N GLY A 157 9.29 -23.57 -7.59
CA GLY A 157 9.34 -24.46 -6.42
C GLY A 157 10.34 -24.03 -5.35
N LEU A 158 10.69 -22.74 -5.26
CA LEU A 158 11.70 -22.22 -4.33
C LEU A 158 11.39 -22.64 -2.89
N LEU A 159 10.14 -22.45 -2.47
CA LEU A 159 9.69 -22.80 -1.13
C LEU A 159 9.26 -24.26 -0.97
N ALA A 160 9.06 -25.00 -2.08
CA ALA A 160 8.71 -26.41 -2.01
C ALA A 160 9.80 -27.23 -1.29
N GLN A 161 11.06 -26.85 -1.49
CA GLN A 161 12.20 -27.50 -0.83
C GLN A 161 12.16 -27.38 0.70
N VAL A 162 11.70 -26.23 1.21
CA VAL A 162 11.59 -25.95 2.65
C VAL A 162 10.32 -26.56 3.23
N ARG A 163 9.21 -26.52 2.48
CA ARG A 163 7.93 -27.14 2.88
C ARG A 163 8.04 -28.66 3.01
N ASP A 164 8.71 -29.30 2.06
CA ASP A 164 8.78 -30.77 1.95
C ASP A 164 9.96 -31.34 2.76
N ALA A 165 10.84 -30.49 3.28
CA ALA A 165 11.81 -30.89 4.28
C ALA A 165 11.07 -31.20 5.60
N GLU A 166 11.29 -32.39 6.18
CA GLU A 166 10.93 -32.62 7.58
C GLU A 166 11.46 -31.45 8.42
N PRO A 167 10.81 -31.06 9.55
CA PRO A 167 11.31 -30.06 10.48
C PRO A 167 12.58 -30.61 11.14
N ARG A 168 13.64 -30.73 10.35
CA ARG A 168 14.97 -31.03 10.80
C ARG A 168 15.36 -29.80 11.58
N ALA A 169 15.93 -30.06 12.75
CA ALA A 169 17.03 -29.29 13.29
C ALA A 169 18.18 -29.23 12.26
N ALA A 170 17.91 -28.68 11.08
CA ALA A 170 18.82 -28.43 10.00
C ALA A 170 19.35 -27.02 10.21
N GLY A 171 20.38 -26.93 11.06
CA GLY A 171 21.49 -26.09 10.66
C GLY A 171 21.61 -24.71 11.31
N LEU A 172 21.08 -24.50 12.51
CA LEU A 172 21.91 -23.88 13.55
C LEU A 172 22.86 -24.96 14.10
N ALA A 173 23.71 -25.53 13.23
CA ALA A 173 24.82 -26.37 13.65
C ALA A 173 26.08 -25.51 13.83
N ALA A 174 25.95 -24.46 14.65
CA ALA A 174 27.00 -23.79 15.41
C ALA A 174 26.34 -22.66 16.23
N GLY A 175 25.66 -23.03 17.32
CA GLY A 175 25.12 -22.07 18.27
C GLY A 175 23.62 -22.25 18.49
N GLY A 176 23.26 -22.93 19.57
CA GLY A 176 21.99 -22.67 20.25
C GLY A 176 22.05 -21.28 20.87
N GLU A 177 22.14 -20.26 20.02
CA GLU A 177 22.14 -18.87 20.43
C GLU A 177 20.69 -18.43 20.46
N ASN A 178 20.22 -18.02 21.64
CA ASN A 178 19.09 -17.11 21.70
C ASN A 178 19.31 -16.06 20.62
N LEU A 179 18.44 -16.02 19.60
CA LEU A 179 18.42 -14.90 18.65
C LEU A 179 18.47 -13.63 19.49
N ASP A 180 19.41 -12.73 19.17
CA ASP A 180 19.70 -11.55 19.98
C ASP A 180 18.37 -10.88 20.42
N PRO A 181 18.16 -10.63 21.72
CA PRO A 181 17.04 -9.81 22.17
C PRO A 181 16.96 -8.48 21.43
N ALA A 182 18.11 -7.92 21.03
CA ALA A 182 18.21 -6.72 20.22
C ALA A 182 18.20 -7.08 18.72
N ALA A 183 17.03 -7.01 18.10
CA ALA A 183 16.91 -7.09 16.64
C ALA A 183 17.31 -5.74 16.00
N PRO A 184 18.19 -5.71 14.99
CA PRO A 184 18.54 -4.48 14.28
C PRO A 184 17.33 -3.77 13.66
N TRP A 185 16.33 -4.55 13.21
CA TRP A 185 15.10 -4.03 12.63
C TRP A 185 13.92 -4.93 12.98
N PRO A 186 13.32 -4.80 14.19
CA PRO A 186 12.35 -5.77 14.69
C PRO A 186 11.03 -5.81 13.90
N GLY A 187 10.72 -4.81 13.08
CA GLY A 187 9.48 -4.83 12.31
C GLY A 187 9.22 -3.55 11.55
N PHE A 188 7.93 -3.26 11.32
CA PHE A 188 7.48 -2.13 10.51
C PHE A 188 8.17 -0.80 10.87
N ARG A 189 8.93 -0.25 9.90
CA ARG A 189 9.65 1.03 9.98
C ARG A 189 10.70 1.12 11.10
N GLY A 190 11.27 -0.02 11.48
CA GLY A 190 12.40 -0.08 12.40
C GLY A 190 11.98 -0.09 13.87
N PRO A 191 12.96 -0.05 14.79
CA PRO A 191 12.73 -0.23 16.23
C PRO A 191 11.71 0.74 16.84
N ALA A 192 11.71 2.00 16.40
CA ALA A 192 10.80 3.05 16.86
C ALA A 192 9.57 3.24 15.94
N ARG A 193 9.45 2.47 14.85
CA ARG A 193 8.39 2.58 13.84
C ARG A 193 8.27 3.96 13.17
N ASP A 194 9.35 4.73 13.16
CA ASP A 194 9.43 6.11 12.66
C ASP A 194 10.26 6.25 11.37
N GLY A 195 10.86 5.16 10.89
CA GLY A 195 11.68 5.16 9.67
C GLY A 195 12.96 5.99 9.80
N VAL A 196 13.48 6.16 11.01
CA VAL A 196 14.74 6.86 11.27
C VAL A 196 15.86 5.86 11.54
N VAL A 197 16.99 6.07 10.88
CA VAL A 197 18.21 5.26 11.00
C VAL A 197 19.31 6.11 11.63
N HIS A 198 19.95 5.55 12.64
CA HIS A 198 21.09 6.13 13.35
C HIS A 198 22.31 5.23 13.23
N GLY A 199 23.50 5.81 13.41
CA GLY A 199 24.78 5.08 13.46
C GLY A 199 25.31 4.58 12.13
N THR A 200 24.63 4.87 11.01
CA THR A 200 25.04 4.46 9.66
C THR A 200 25.56 5.67 8.88
N ALA A 201 26.75 5.54 8.29
CA ALA A 201 27.37 6.58 7.46
C ALA A 201 27.66 6.07 6.05
N LEU A 202 26.80 6.44 5.10
CA LEU A 202 26.90 6.05 3.70
C LEU A 202 27.75 7.05 2.90
N ALA A 203 28.49 6.56 1.92
CA ALA A 203 29.10 7.40 0.89
C ALA A 203 28.00 7.99 -0.01
N THR A 204 28.19 9.25 -0.43
CA THR A 204 27.19 10.01 -1.20
C THR A 204 27.40 9.97 -2.71
N ASP A 205 28.57 9.53 -3.18
CA ASP A 205 28.88 9.38 -4.60
C ASP A 205 28.84 7.90 -5.01
N TRP A 206 27.65 7.44 -5.41
CA TRP A 206 27.47 6.08 -5.92
C TRP A 206 27.96 5.89 -7.36
N SER A 207 28.41 6.95 -8.04
CA SER A 207 29.06 6.80 -9.34
C SER A 207 30.51 6.34 -9.18
N ALA A 208 31.19 6.79 -8.12
CA ALA A 208 32.52 6.33 -7.75
C ALA A 208 32.50 5.00 -6.99
N SER A 209 31.54 4.84 -6.08
CA SER A 209 31.39 3.64 -5.24
C SER A 209 29.95 3.11 -5.36
N PRO A 210 29.61 2.32 -6.40
CA PRO A 210 28.25 1.84 -6.57
C PRO A 210 27.85 0.84 -5.47
N PRO A 211 26.57 0.81 -5.06
CA PRO A 211 26.03 -0.28 -4.24
C PRO A 211 26.31 -1.66 -4.84
N GLU A 212 26.69 -2.60 -3.99
CA GLU A 212 26.97 -3.99 -4.38
C GLU A 212 25.73 -4.85 -4.16
N GLU A 213 25.17 -5.45 -5.22
CA GLU A 213 24.12 -6.46 -5.08
C GLU A 213 24.70 -7.73 -4.42
N LEU A 214 24.23 -8.05 -3.21
CA LEU A 214 24.65 -9.24 -2.48
C LEU A 214 23.91 -10.48 -2.95
N TRP A 215 22.59 -10.35 -3.11
CA TRP A 215 21.72 -11.40 -3.62
C TRP A 215 20.39 -10.82 -4.10
N ARG A 216 19.71 -11.60 -4.94
CA ARG A 216 18.35 -11.36 -5.44
C ARG A 216 17.59 -12.67 -5.53
N ARG A 217 16.31 -12.69 -5.12
CA ARG A 217 15.45 -13.87 -5.08
C ARG A 217 14.02 -13.52 -5.48
N PRO A 218 13.27 -14.44 -6.11
CA PRO A 218 11.84 -14.25 -6.28
C PRO A 218 11.15 -14.33 -4.92
N VAL A 219 10.05 -13.58 -4.75
CA VAL A 219 9.25 -13.52 -3.51
C VAL A 219 7.77 -13.46 -3.88
N GLY A 220 6.90 -14.07 -3.07
CA GLY A 220 5.47 -14.03 -3.36
C GLY A 220 4.86 -12.63 -3.18
N PRO A 221 3.69 -12.35 -3.78
CA PRO A 221 3.01 -11.07 -3.65
C PRO A 221 2.73 -10.66 -2.20
N GLY A 222 2.96 -9.40 -1.86
CA GLY A 222 2.68 -8.84 -0.54
C GLY A 222 3.27 -7.45 -0.39
N TRP A 223 2.63 -6.60 0.42
CA TRP A 223 3.04 -5.20 0.62
C TRP A 223 3.64 -4.92 2.00
N GLY A 224 3.76 -5.96 2.84
CA GLY A 224 4.56 -5.92 4.08
C GLY A 224 6.06 -5.79 3.80
N SER A 225 6.79 -5.19 4.74
CA SER A 225 8.25 -5.08 4.70
C SER A 225 8.92 -6.32 5.32
N PHE A 226 10.19 -6.21 5.71
CA PHE A 226 10.91 -7.23 6.47
C PHE A 226 11.02 -6.84 7.95
N ALA A 227 11.05 -7.85 8.82
CA ALA A 227 11.74 -7.76 10.10
C ALA A 227 13.10 -8.47 9.98
N LEU A 228 14.15 -7.92 10.58
CA LEU A 228 15.49 -8.50 10.63
C LEU A 228 15.89 -8.75 12.09
N ALA A 229 16.10 -10.03 12.43
CA ALA A 229 16.58 -10.43 13.75
C ALA A 229 17.44 -11.71 13.64
N GLY A 230 18.57 -11.74 14.35
CA GLY A 230 19.46 -12.91 14.42
C GLY A 230 19.84 -13.51 13.06
N GLY A 231 20.13 -12.65 12.07
CA GLY A 231 20.53 -13.07 10.71
C GLY A 231 19.39 -13.58 9.83
N LEU A 232 18.14 -13.46 10.26
CA LEU A 232 16.95 -13.86 9.51
C LEU A 232 16.09 -12.65 9.12
N LEU A 233 15.61 -12.67 7.88
CA LEU A 233 14.59 -11.78 7.36
C LEU A 233 13.24 -12.48 7.43
N PHE A 234 12.28 -11.87 8.11
CA PHE A 234 10.92 -12.36 8.23
C PHE A 234 9.97 -11.49 7.43
N THR A 235 9.09 -12.11 6.64
CA THR A 235 8.09 -11.38 5.88
C THR A 235 6.86 -12.25 5.61
N GLN A 236 5.84 -11.66 4.99
CA GLN A 236 4.63 -12.36 4.56
C GLN A 236 4.46 -12.25 3.04
N GLU A 237 3.92 -13.30 2.43
CA GLU A 237 3.67 -13.37 0.99
C GLU A 237 2.46 -14.25 0.67
N GLN A 238 1.83 -14.05 -0.48
CA GLN A 238 0.78 -14.91 -1.02
C GLN A 238 1.41 -16.01 -1.87
N GLN A 239 0.98 -17.26 -1.67
CA GLN A 239 1.30 -18.38 -2.54
C GLN A 239 0.06 -19.21 -2.85
N GLY A 240 -0.55 -18.95 -4.00
CA GLY A 240 -1.78 -19.64 -4.39
C GLY A 240 -2.89 -19.37 -3.38
N GLU A 241 -3.45 -20.41 -2.77
CA GLU A 241 -4.52 -20.26 -1.79
C GLU A 241 -4.02 -19.87 -0.39
N ASP A 242 -2.70 -19.83 -0.17
CA ASP A 242 -2.12 -19.67 1.16
C ASP A 242 -1.50 -18.29 1.38
N GLU A 243 -1.77 -17.67 2.52
CA GLU A 243 -0.94 -16.62 3.09
C GLU A 243 0.21 -17.30 3.83
N VAL A 244 1.44 -16.91 3.52
CA VAL A 244 2.65 -17.56 4.00
C VAL A 244 3.49 -16.57 4.80
N VAL A 245 3.96 -17.01 5.97
CA VAL A 245 5.01 -16.33 6.74
C VAL A 245 6.32 -17.06 6.48
N VAL A 246 7.34 -16.35 6.01
CA VAL A 246 8.61 -16.97 5.59
C VAL A 246 9.77 -16.31 6.32
N ALA A 247 10.71 -17.13 6.76
CA ALA A 247 12.03 -16.69 7.18
C ALA A 247 13.06 -17.00 6.10
N TYR A 248 13.85 -16.00 5.73
CA TYR A 248 14.97 -16.10 4.81
C TYR A 248 16.27 -15.77 5.53
N ARG A 249 17.39 -16.35 5.10
CA ARG A 249 18.71 -15.92 5.57
C ARG A 249 19.01 -14.51 5.06
N ALA A 250 19.41 -13.61 5.93
CA ALA A 250 19.76 -12.23 5.55
C ALA A 250 20.98 -12.15 4.62
N ASP A 251 21.93 -13.09 4.74
CA ASP A 251 23.17 -13.09 3.96
C ASP A 251 23.05 -13.62 2.52
N SER A 252 21.98 -14.36 2.20
CA SER A 252 21.86 -15.12 0.95
C SER A 252 20.46 -15.14 0.34
N GLY A 253 19.45 -14.69 1.09
CA GLY A 253 18.04 -14.74 0.71
C GLY A 253 17.48 -16.17 0.62
N GLU A 254 18.20 -17.18 1.11
CA GLU A 254 17.73 -18.57 1.06
C GLU A 254 16.63 -18.81 2.10
N PRO A 255 15.52 -19.47 1.75
CA PRO A 255 14.45 -19.75 2.69
C PRO A 255 14.92 -20.75 3.76
N VAL A 256 14.55 -20.49 5.01
CA VAL A 256 14.92 -21.30 6.19
C VAL A 256 13.73 -22.10 6.68
N TRP A 257 12.60 -21.43 6.90
CA TRP A 257 11.34 -22.04 7.27
C TRP A 257 10.18 -21.23 6.70
N LEU A 258 9.02 -21.86 6.60
CA LEU A 258 7.77 -21.20 6.25
C LEU A 258 6.60 -21.78 7.04
N HIS A 259 5.58 -20.96 7.28
CA HIS A 259 4.27 -21.37 7.78
C HIS A 259 3.19 -20.96 6.78
N GLN A 260 2.22 -21.83 6.51
CA GLN A 260 1.14 -21.59 5.55
C GLN A 260 -0.20 -21.60 6.26
N ASP A 261 -1.02 -20.59 5.98
CA ASP A 261 -2.43 -20.57 6.33
C ASP A 261 -3.28 -20.51 5.07
N VAL A 262 -4.31 -21.36 4.97
CA VAL A 262 -5.25 -21.37 3.84
C VAL A 262 -6.10 -20.10 3.88
N ALA A 263 -5.59 -19.05 3.25
CA ALA A 263 -6.11 -17.69 3.26
C ALA A 263 -5.61 -16.95 2.01
N ARG A 264 -6.48 -16.76 1.02
CA ARG A 264 -6.18 -15.90 -0.13
C ARG A 264 -6.81 -14.53 0.03
N PHE A 265 -5.99 -13.49 -0.07
CA PHE A 265 -6.45 -12.11 -0.14
C PHE A 265 -6.05 -11.46 -1.47
N MET A 266 -6.97 -10.74 -2.09
CA MET A 266 -6.72 -9.97 -3.31
C MET A 266 -7.73 -8.82 -3.41
N GLU A 267 -7.26 -7.66 -3.83
CA GLU A 267 -8.10 -6.52 -4.21
C GLU A 267 -7.60 -5.82 -5.48
N ALA A 268 -8.41 -4.93 -6.04
CA ALA A 268 -8.25 -4.42 -7.41
C ALA A 268 -7.07 -3.46 -7.63
N MET A 269 -6.58 -2.78 -6.58
CA MET A 269 -5.51 -1.80 -6.65
C MET A 269 -4.14 -2.45 -6.43
N GLY A 270 -3.93 -3.03 -5.25
CA GLY A 270 -2.67 -3.65 -4.83
C GLY A 270 -2.54 -5.11 -5.23
N GLY A 271 -3.58 -5.78 -5.69
CA GLY A 271 -3.48 -7.18 -6.08
C GLY A 271 -3.35 -8.13 -4.87
N PRO A 272 -2.70 -9.29 -5.02
CA PRO A 272 -2.69 -10.32 -4.00
C PRO A 272 -1.86 -9.99 -2.76
N GLY A 273 -2.19 -10.63 -1.64
CA GLY A 273 -1.28 -10.87 -0.52
C GLY A 273 -1.39 -9.95 0.70
N PRO A 274 -0.62 -10.27 1.74
CA PRO A 274 -0.70 -9.61 3.03
C PRO A 274 -0.14 -8.18 2.99
N ARG A 275 -0.63 -7.32 3.90
CA ARG A 275 -0.28 -5.89 3.96
C ARG A 275 0.60 -5.51 5.16
N ALA A 276 0.49 -6.26 6.26
CA ALA A 276 1.25 -6.00 7.48
C ALA A 276 2.69 -6.53 7.39
N THR A 277 3.59 -5.92 8.15
CA THR A 277 4.95 -6.42 8.37
C THR A 277 4.98 -7.21 9.67
N PRO A 278 5.58 -8.42 9.70
CA PRO A 278 5.80 -9.15 10.94
C PRO A 278 6.63 -8.34 11.95
N THR A 279 6.46 -8.65 13.23
CA THR A 279 7.24 -8.03 14.31
C THR A 279 7.94 -9.12 15.11
N TYR A 280 9.24 -8.96 15.31
CA TYR A 280 10.08 -9.76 16.19
C TYR A 280 10.08 -9.18 17.60
N ASP A 281 9.91 -10.05 18.60
CA ASP A 281 10.18 -9.72 20.00
C ASP A 281 10.63 -10.99 20.74
N GLN A 282 11.79 -10.93 21.39
CA GLN A 282 12.30 -11.95 22.31
C GLN A 282 12.22 -13.40 21.77
N GLY A 283 12.75 -13.64 20.57
CA GLY A 283 12.79 -14.97 19.95
C GLY A 283 11.45 -15.42 19.35
N ARG A 284 10.45 -14.53 19.28
CA ARG A 284 9.15 -14.79 18.64
C ARG A 284 8.91 -13.85 17.48
N ILE A 285 8.15 -14.33 16.50
CA ILE A 285 7.63 -13.52 15.39
C ILE A 285 6.12 -13.48 15.48
N TYR A 286 5.55 -12.28 15.34
CA TYR A 286 4.12 -12.05 15.30
C TYR A 286 3.73 -11.49 13.94
N SER A 287 2.73 -12.06 13.29
CA SER A 287 2.29 -11.65 11.95
C SER A 287 0.78 -11.52 11.89
N LEU A 288 0.28 -10.54 11.13
CA LEU A 288 -1.14 -10.38 10.84
C LEU A 288 -1.39 -10.54 9.34
N GLY A 289 -2.06 -11.61 8.94
CA GLY A 289 -2.52 -11.84 7.57
C GLY A 289 -3.57 -10.82 7.12
N ALA A 290 -3.72 -10.59 5.81
CA ALA A 290 -4.71 -9.63 5.31
C ALA A 290 -6.16 -10.09 5.54
N THR A 291 -6.37 -11.40 5.74
CA THR A 291 -7.65 -12.00 6.13
C THR A 291 -7.93 -11.97 7.64
N GLY A 292 -6.96 -11.55 8.45
CA GLY A 292 -7.12 -11.37 9.90
C GLY A 292 -6.50 -12.47 10.77
N LEU A 293 -5.80 -13.45 10.19
CA LEU A 293 -5.05 -14.45 10.96
C LEU A 293 -3.85 -13.79 11.65
N LEU A 294 -3.92 -13.70 12.99
CA LEU A 294 -2.85 -13.22 13.86
C LEU A 294 -2.14 -14.43 14.46
N ASN A 295 -0.89 -14.61 14.07
CA ASN A 295 -0.08 -15.76 14.49
C ASN A 295 1.12 -15.32 15.32
N ALA A 296 1.56 -16.20 16.22
CA ALA A 296 2.86 -16.12 16.86
C ALA A 296 3.66 -17.39 16.59
N PHE A 297 4.95 -17.22 16.30
CA PHE A 297 5.88 -18.30 15.98
C PHE A 297 7.13 -18.23 16.84
N GLU A 298 7.76 -19.38 17.06
CA GLU A 298 9.18 -19.43 17.43
C GLU A 298 10.03 -18.96 16.24
N ALA A 299 10.76 -17.86 16.41
CA ALA A 299 11.44 -17.17 15.30
C ALA A 299 12.51 -18.04 14.62
N ALA A 300 13.17 -18.91 15.38
CA ALA A 300 14.23 -19.77 14.86
C ALA A 300 13.72 -20.93 13.97
N THR A 301 12.51 -21.42 14.24
CA THR A 301 12.01 -22.69 13.66
C THR A 301 10.75 -22.53 12.82
N GLY A 302 10.03 -21.41 12.96
CA GLY A 302 8.71 -21.23 12.35
C GLY A 302 7.60 -22.00 13.06
N ARG A 303 7.89 -22.65 14.19
CA ARG A 303 6.88 -23.41 14.93
C ARG A 303 5.80 -22.48 15.46
N LEU A 304 4.57 -22.69 15.00
CA LEU A 304 3.38 -21.99 15.49
C LEU A 304 3.23 -22.20 17.00
N LEU A 305 3.13 -21.09 17.74
CA LEU A 305 2.88 -21.04 19.18
C LEU A 305 1.38 -20.90 19.46
N TRP A 306 0.73 -19.97 18.78
CA TRP A 306 -0.70 -19.75 18.84
C TRP A 306 -1.19 -18.98 17.60
N SER A 307 -2.49 -19.07 17.33
CA SER A 307 -3.18 -18.37 16.24
C SER A 307 -4.53 -17.82 16.72
N ARG A 308 -4.90 -16.64 16.23
CA ARG A 308 -6.19 -15.96 16.47
C ARG A 308 -6.74 -15.42 15.16
N ASN A 309 -8.06 -15.26 15.10
CA ASN A 309 -8.72 -14.58 13.98
C ASN A 309 -9.23 -13.21 14.44
N LEU A 310 -8.56 -12.16 13.99
CA LEU A 310 -8.88 -10.77 14.35
C LEU A 310 -10.27 -10.35 13.87
N ALA A 311 -10.72 -10.83 12.70
CA ALA A 311 -12.05 -10.53 12.18
C ALA A 311 -13.13 -11.10 13.10
N GLU A 312 -12.96 -12.35 13.55
CA GLU A 312 -13.88 -13.00 14.50
C GLU A 312 -13.86 -12.33 15.88
N ASP A 313 -12.67 -12.05 16.42
CA ASP A 313 -12.50 -11.47 17.75
C ASP A 313 -13.08 -10.04 17.86
N SER A 314 -12.84 -9.24 16.81
CA SER A 314 -13.31 -7.86 16.72
C SER A 314 -14.77 -7.75 16.24
N GLY A 315 -15.29 -8.79 15.57
CA GLY A 315 -16.55 -8.73 14.83
C GLY A 315 -16.49 -7.86 13.56
N SER A 316 -15.29 -7.54 13.09
CA SER A 316 -15.06 -6.75 11.88
C SER A 316 -15.07 -7.65 10.63
N PRO A 317 -15.69 -7.26 9.52
CA PRO A 317 -15.42 -7.91 8.24
C PRO A 317 -13.97 -7.68 7.81
N VAL A 318 -13.47 -8.52 6.90
CA VAL A 318 -12.17 -8.25 6.25
C VAL A 318 -12.28 -6.91 5.49
N PRO A 319 -11.41 -5.92 5.79
CA PRO A 319 -11.46 -4.61 5.13
C PRO A 319 -11.20 -4.70 3.62
N GLU A 320 -11.61 -3.66 2.88
CA GLU A 320 -11.44 -3.58 1.41
C GLU A 320 -9.98 -3.77 0.97
N TRP A 321 -9.03 -3.18 1.70
CA TRP A 321 -7.58 -3.33 1.45
C TRP A 321 -6.91 -4.37 2.35
N GLY A 322 -7.69 -5.18 3.06
CA GLY A 322 -7.21 -6.19 4.01
C GLY A 322 -6.75 -5.59 5.33
N PHE A 323 -6.53 -6.44 6.33
CA PHE A 323 -5.89 -5.99 7.57
C PHE A 323 -4.42 -5.63 7.28
N SER A 324 -4.02 -4.41 7.66
CA SER A 324 -2.67 -3.88 7.43
C SER A 324 -1.94 -3.50 8.72
N SER A 325 -2.50 -3.88 9.87
CA SER A 325 -1.95 -3.53 11.17
C SER A 325 -0.73 -4.39 11.50
N SER A 326 0.46 -3.81 11.37
CA SER A 326 1.68 -4.48 11.80
C SER A 326 1.69 -4.58 13.34
N PRO A 327 1.84 -5.78 13.93
CA PRO A 327 1.72 -5.95 15.39
C PRO A 327 2.67 -5.06 16.19
N LEU A 328 2.18 -4.44 17.26
CA LEU A 328 3.00 -3.77 18.27
C LEU A 328 3.16 -4.70 19.47
N ILE A 329 4.39 -4.98 19.88
CA ILE A 329 4.66 -5.76 21.10
C ILE A 329 4.98 -4.81 22.23
N LEU A 330 4.20 -4.88 23.31
CA LEU A 330 4.33 -3.98 24.46
C LEU A 330 3.87 -4.67 25.74
N ASP A 331 4.72 -4.65 26.77
CA ASP A 331 4.40 -5.17 28.11
C ASP A 331 3.80 -6.59 28.09
N GLY A 332 4.39 -7.49 27.30
CA GLY A 332 3.94 -8.87 27.15
C GLY A 332 2.64 -9.04 26.35
N ARG A 333 2.25 -8.03 25.57
CA ARG A 333 1.04 -8.05 24.75
C ARG A 333 1.33 -7.80 23.28
N VAL A 334 0.52 -8.42 22.42
CA VAL A 334 0.45 -8.16 20.99
C VAL A 334 -0.74 -7.25 20.74
N ILE A 335 -0.48 -6.02 20.30
CA ILE A 335 -1.50 -5.01 20.02
C ILE A 335 -1.64 -4.86 18.50
N VAL A 336 -2.87 -5.00 18.01
CA VAL A 336 -3.24 -4.84 16.61
C VAL A 336 -4.51 -4.00 16.49
N VAL A 337 -4.74 -3.45 15.30
CA VAL A 337 -5.92 -2.65 14.98
C VAL A 337 -6.79 -3.37 13.96
N ALA A 338 -8.09 -3.41 14.25
CA ALA A 338 -9.15 -3.87 13.39
C ALA A 338 -10.09 -2.71 13.02
N ASP A 339 -10.92 -2.89 11.98
CA ASP A 339 -12.06 -2.00 11.70
C ASP A 339 -13.31 -2.47 12.48
N GLY A 340 -13.10 -2.80 13.76
CA GLY A 340 -14.13 -3.33 14.66
C GLY A 340 -15.20 -2.29 15.00
N ALA A 341 -16.22 -2.72 15.72
CA ALA A 341 -17.23 -1.81 16.27
C ALA A 341 -17.34 -2.01 17.79
N ALA A 342 -17.95 -1.02 18.46
CA ALA A 342 -18.29 -1.10 19.89
C ALA A 342 -17.09 -1.33 20.83
N GLY A 343 -15.96 -0.67 20.58
CA GLY A 343 -14.79 -0.68 21.47
C GLY A 343 -13.84 -1.87 21.24
N LYS A 344 -13.81 -2.35 20.00
CA LYS A 344 -13.04 -3.51 19.55
C LYS A 344 -12.09 -3.18 18.39
N GLU A 345 -11.88 -1.90 18.13
CA GLU A 345 -11.00 -1.40 17.09
C GLU A 345 -9.53 -1.64 17.45
N ILE A 346 -9.15 -1.48 18.72
CA ILE A 346 -7.84 -1.92 19.23
C ILE A 346 -8.04 -3.26 19.93
N GLN A 347 -7.24 -4.26 19.57
CA GLN A 347 -7.21 -5.57 20.21
C GLN A 347 -5.83 -5.83 20.78
N ALA A 348 -5.77 -6.24 22.03
CA ALA A 348 -4.55 -6.70 22.66
C ALA A 348 -4.69 -8.15 23.11
N TYR A 349 -3.67 -8.94 22.81
CA TYR A 349 -3.58 -10.35 23.15
C TYR A 349 -2.37 -10.59 24.04
N ASP A 350 -2.45 -11.57 24.92
CA ASP A 350 -1.28 -12.06 25.64
C ASP A 350 -0.25 -12.63 24.66
N ALA A 351 1.00 -12.20 24.75
CA ALA A 351 2.03 -12.58 23.79
C ALA A 351 2.47 -14.05 23.92
N GLU A 352 2.26 -14.68 25.08
CA GLU A 352 2.65 -16.07 25.32
C GLU A 352 1.64 -17.07 24.77
N ASN A 353 0.35 -16.80 24.91
CA ASN A 353 -0.70 -17.77 24.60
C ASN A 353 -1.80 -17.27 23.67
N GLY A 354 -1.78 -15.99 23.28
CA GLY A 354 -2.77 -15.41 22.37
C GLY A 354 -4.15 -15.18 22.99
N ALA A 355 -4.30 -15.32 24.31
CA ALA A 355 -5.57 -15.04 24.98
C ALA A 355 -5.91 -13.54 24.88
N PRO A 356 -7.17 -13.17 24.61
CA PRO A 356 -7.58 -11.76 24.64
C PRO A 356 -7.24 -11.11 26.00
N SER A 357 -6.53 -9.99 25.97
CA SER A 357 -6.10 -9.23 27.16
C SER A 357 -7.02 -8.05 27.41
N TRP A 358 -7.15 -7.16 26.44
CA TRP A 358 -8.05 -6.00 26.49
C TRP A 358 -8.43 -5.55 25.08
N SER A 359 -9.50 -4.77 24.98
CA SER A 359 -9.88 -4.07 23.75
C SER A 359 -10.22 -2.61 24.05
N ALA A 360 -10.06 -1.73 23.07
CA ALA A 360 -10.37 -0.32 23.21
C ALA A 360 -10.96 0.27 21.93
N ALA A 361 -11.71 1.38 22.10
CA ALA A 361 -12.26 2.15 21.00
C ALA A 361 -11.19 3.05 20.36
N ALA A 362 -11.16 3.12 19.03
CA ALA A 362 -10.32 4.06 18.29
C ALA A 362 -11.07 4.83 17.19
N GLY A 363 -12.08 4.20 16.58
CA GLY A 363 -12.83 4.70 15.44
C GLY A 363 -12.60 3.88 14.16
N PRO A 364 -13.44 4.08 13.12
CA PRO A 364 -13.46 3.20 11.95
C PRO A 364 -12.43 3.59 10.86
N PHE A 365 -12.33 2.73 9.86
CA PHE A 365 -11.60 2.92 8.59
C PHE A 365 -10.14 3.32 8.77
N THR A 366 -9.39 2.40 9.38
CA THR A 366 -7.95 2.52 9.60
C THR A 366 -7.18 1.42 8.89
N TYR A 367 -6.07 1.83 8.27
CA TYR A 367 -5.07 0.94 7.71
C TYR A 367 -3.69 1.22 8.31
N THR A 368 -3.68 1.72 9.54
CA THR A 368 -2.46 2.07 10.28
C THR A 368 -2.13 1.03 11.34
N SER A 369 -0.85 0.94 11.68
CA SER A 369 -0.34 0.15 12.81
C SER A 369 -0.39 0.96 14.11
N PRO A 370 -0.54 0.33 15.30
CA PRO A 370 -0.44 1.03 16.58
C PRO A 370 0.95 1.64 16.77
N HIS A 371 1.04 2.88 17.22
CA HIS A 371 2.32 3.56 17.40
C HIS A 371 2.57 3.85 18.88
N LEU A 372 3.70 3.38 19.42
CA LEU A 372 4.09 3.72 20.79
C LEU A 372 4.82 5.06 20.81
N ALA A 373 4.29 6.03 21.55
CA ALA A 373 4.90 7.35 21.69
C ALA A 373 5.04 7.75 23.16
N GLN A 374 6.11 8.49 23.48
CA GLN A 374 6.27 9.13 24.77
C GLN A 374 5.76 10.58 24.69
N LEU A 375 4.57 10.84 25.23
CA LEU A 375 3.97 12.17 25.20
C LEU A 375 3.68 12.67 26.61
N GLN A 376 4.13 13.90 26.90
CA GLN A 376 4.01 14.52 28.24
C GLN A 376 4.59 13.62 29.36
N GLY A 377 5.69 12.90 29.06
CA GLY A 377 6.36 12.01 30.01
C GLY A 377 5.64 10.69 30.29
N GLU A 378 4.61 10.34 29.53
CA GLU A 378 3.87 9.08 29.68
C GLU A 378 3.89 8.25 28.38
N PRO A 379 4.08 6.91 28.44
CA PRO A 379 3.97 6.05 27.26
C PRO A 379 2.51 5.89 26.83
N GLN A 380 2.26 6.02 25.52
CA GLN A 380 0.93 6.01 24.94
C GLN A 380 0.91 5.21 23.65
N VAL A 381 -0.10 4.37 23.47
CA VAL A 381 -0.37 3.69 22.20
C VAL A 381 -1.34 4.55 21.41
N LEU A 382 -0.89 5.03 20.26
CA LEU A 382 -1.66 5.85 19.35
C LEU A 382 -2.21 5.02 18.20
N VAL A 383 -3.49 5.21 17.89
CA VAL A 383 -4.16 4.60 16.75
C VAL A 383 -4.84 5.67 15.93
N VAL A 384 -4.49 5.71 14.65
CA VAL A 384 -4.98 6.68 13.68
C VAL A 384 -6.19 6.07 12.95
N THR A 385 -7.30 6.80 12.84
CA THR A 385 -8.56 6.30 12.23
C THR A 385 -9.18 7.36 11.33
N ALA A 386 -10.25 7.09 10.59
CA ALA A 386 -10.90 8.14 9.78
C ALA A 386 -11.46 9.31 10.64
N GLY A 387 -11.72 9.09 11.94
CA GLY A 387 -12.19 10.12 12.87
C GLY A 387 -11.09 11.05 13.40
N GLY A 388 -9.83 10.63 13.37
CA GLY A 388 -8.72 11.40 13.91
C GLY A 388 -7.61 10.48 14.39
N ILE A 389 -7.13 10.73 15.61
CA ILE A 389 -6.18 9.87 16.30
C ILE A 389 -6.61 9.73 17.76
N THR A 390 -6.55 8.50 18.24
CA THR A 390 -6.92 8.11 19.60
C THR A 390 -5.68 7.63 20.34
N SER A 391 -5.55 8.04 21.60
CA SER A 391 -4.47 7.65 22.50
C SER A 391 -5.02 6.82 23.66
N VAL A 392 -4.37 5.70 23.93
CA VAL A 392 -4.63 4.84 25.09
C VAL A 392 -3.33 4.58 25.84
N ARG A 393 -3.43 4.27 27.14
CA ARG A 393 -2.31 3.71 27.92
C ARG A 393 -1.95 2.31 27.40
N PRO A 394 -0.77 1.77 27.77
CA PRO A 394 -0.40 0.38 27.46
C PRO A 394 -1.41 -0.69 27.93
N ASP A 395 -2.24 -0.38 28.93
CA ASP A 395 -3.32 -1.25 29.42
C ASP A 395 -4.66 -1.08 28.68
N GLY A 396 -4.73 -0.22 27.66
CA GLY A 396 -5.91 0.06 26.86
C GLY A 396 -6.83 1.15 27.42
N SER A 397 -6.54 1.72 28.60
CA SER A 397 -7.35 2.80 29.15
C SER A 397 -7.22 4.09 28.32
N PRO A 398 -8.32 4.79 28.00
CA PRO A 398 -8.28 5.95 27.12
C PRO A 398 -7.58 7.15 27.78
N LEU A 399 -6.81 7.89 26.99
CA LEU A 399 -6.15 9.13 27.41
C LEU A 399 -6.78 10.36 26.76
N TRP A 400 -6.74 10.42 25.44
CA TRP A 400 -7.29 11.54 24.67
C TRP A 400 -7.61 11.13 23.23
N GLN A 401 -8.41 11.98 22.59
CA GLN A 401 -8.71 11.86 21.17
C GLN A 401 -8.56 13.24 20.52
N HIS A 402 -7.80 13.30 19.43
CA HIS A 402 -7.78 14.47 18.57
C HIS A 402 -8.70 14.23 17.38
N SER A 403 -9.76 15.02 17.29
CA SER A 403 -10.76 14.88 16.24
C SER A 403 -10.35 15.66 14.99
N TRP A 404 -10.18 14.94 13.89
CA TRP A 404 -9.99 15.52 12.56
C TRP A 404 -10.66 14.59 11.54
N PRO A 405 -11.99 14.63 11.42
CA PRO A 405 -12.72 13.64 10.66
C PRO A 405 -12.51 13.79 9.16
N LEU A 406 -12.27 12.67 8.46
CA LEU A 406 -12.29 12.63 7.01
C LEU A 406 -13.73 12.59 6.50
N THR A 407 -14.01 13.35 5.44
CA THR A 407 -15.32 13.30 4.77
C THR A 407 -15.47 12.06 3.88
N ARG A 408 -14.34 11.53 3.36
CA ARG A 408 -14.25 10.33 2.52
C ARG A 408 -12.86 9.69 2.65
N GLY A 409 -12.80 8.39 2.38
CA GLY A 409 -11.55 7.61 2.40
C GLY A 409 -11.15 7.14 3.79
N ALA A 410 -9.95 6.58 3.88
CA ALA A 410 -9.37 6.04 5.10
C ALA A 410 -8.04 6.72 5.44
N ARG A 411 -7.59 6.57 6.69
CA ARG A 411 -6.22 6.94 7.05
C ARG A 411 -5.29 5.75 6.88
N VAL A 412 -4.19 5.99 6.18
CA VAL A 412 -3.24 5.01 5.65
C VAL A 412 -1.79 5.46 5.90
N VAL A 413 -1.57 6.42 6.80
CA VAL A 413 -0.26 7.03 7.13
C VAL A 413 -0.06 7.00 8.63
N GLN A 414 1.13 6.60 9.09
CA GLN A 414 1.53 6.66 10.49
C GLN A 414 1.60 8.11 11.01
N PRO A 415 1.35 8.34 12.31
CA PRO A 415 1.68 9.61 12.91
C PRO A 415 3.20 9.81 12.95
N ALA A 416 3.64 11.06 12.98
CA ALA A 416 5.03 11.39 13.30
C ALA A 416 5.08 12.43 14.42
N PHE A 417 6.25 12.58 15.02
CA PHE A 417 6.41 13.37 16.24
C PHE A 417 7.50 14.40 16.05
N THR A 418 7.28 15.58 16.61
CA THR A 418 8.29 16.63 16.68
C THR A 418 9.07 16.52 17.98
N ALA A 419 10.26 17.14 18.03
CA ALA A 419 11.09 17.13 19.23
C ALA A 419 10.42 17.81 20.44
N ASP A 420 9.49 18.74 20.22
CA ASP A 420 8.69 19.39 21.26
C ASP A 420 7.42 18.62 21.67
N GLY A 421 7.22 17.41 21.11
CA GLY A 421 6.12 16.52 21.47
C GLY A 421 4.78 16.84 20.81
N ASP A 422 4.79 17.63 19.73
CA ASP A 422 3.62 17.77 18.86
C ASP A 422 3.51 16.55 17.93
N VAL A 423 2.27 16.30 17.50
CA VAL A 423 1.93 15.19 16.62
C VAL A 423 1.63 15.74 15.24
N LEU A 424 2.21 15.10 14.23
CA LEU A 424 1.89 15.27 12.83
C LEU A 424 0.97 14.15 12.40
N LEU A 425 -0.20 14.52 11.92
CA LEU A 425 -1.20 13.61 11.41
C LEU A 425 -1.31 13.80 9.90
N GLY A 426 -0.79 12.84 9.15
CA GLY A 426 -1.01 12.74 7.72
C GLY A 426 -2.41 12.25 7.40
N THR A 427 -2.85 12.51 6.18
CA THR A 427 -4.06 11.93 5.60
C THR A 427 -3.71 11.30 4.28
N GLY A 428 -4.54 10.35 3.81
CA GLY A 428 -4.54 9.95 2.41
C GLY A 428 -5.43 10.86 1.56
N PHE A 429 -5.50 10.58 0.25
CA PHE A 429 -6.51 11.14 -0.66
C PHE A 429 -6.51 12.66 -0.84
N GLY A 430 -5.40 13.32 -0.53
CA GLY A 430 -5.15 14.72 -0.85
C GLY A 430 -5.70 15.75 0.14
N VAL A 431 -6.00 15.36 1.38
CA VAL A 431 -6.45 16.29 2.45
C VAL A 431 -5.29 17.02 3.12
N GLY A 432 -4.07 16.47 3.11
CA GLY A 432 -2.87 17.16 3.61
C GLY A 432 -2.36 16.65 4.96
N LEU A 433 -1.71 17.55 5.68
CA LEU A 433 -1.00 17.28 6.94
C LEU A 433 -1.45 18.28 8.01
N GLN A 434 -1.75 17.81 9.21
CA GLN A 434 -2.05 18.65 10.37
C GLN A 434 -1.00 18.45 11.45
N ARG A 435 -0.55 19.54 12.06
CA ARG A 435 0.23 19.54 13.30
C ARG A 435 -0.68 19.95 14.44
N PHE A 436 -0.68 19.19 15.52
CA PHE A 436 -1.38 19.55 16.76
C PHE A 436 -0.52 19.25 17.98
N SER A 437 -0.70 20.03 19.04
CA SER A 437 -0.02 19.82 20.32
C SER A 437 -0.87 18.96 21.24
N VAL A 438 -0.22 18.14 22.06
CA VAL A 438 -0.85 17.36 23.13
C VAL A 438 -0.34 17.88 24.47
N ARG A 439 -1.25 18.33 25.33
CA ARG A 439 -0.92 18.86 26.66
C ARG A 439 -1.69 18.12 27.74
N ARG A 440 -1.07 18.00 28.90
CA ARG A 440 -1.67 17.43 30.10
C ARG A 440 -1.88 18.52 31.13
N GLU A 441 -3.12 18.70 31.55
CA GLU A 441 -3.52 19.62 32.63
C GLU A 441 -4.07 18.79 33.80
N GLY A 442 -3.19 18.44 34.74
CA GLY A 442 -3.53 17.53 35.83
C GLY A 442 -3.94 16.14 35.32
N ALA A 443 -5.23 15.81 35.46
CA ALA A 443 -5.80 14.54 34.99
C ALA A 443 -6.42 14.63 33.59
N SER A 444 -6.65 15.83 33.06
CA SER A 444 -7.21 16.04 31.72
C SER A 444 -6.12 16.20 30.67
N TRP A 445 -6.49 15.86 29.44
CA TRP A 445 -5.67 16.04 28.26
C TRP A 445 -6.35 17.02 27.31
N GLU A 446 -5.55 17.90 26.71
CA GLU A 446 -5.99 18.84 25.70
C GLU A 446 -5.21 18.60 24.41
N THR A 447 -5.90 18.67 23.27
CA THR A 447 -5.27 18.68 21.95
C THR A 447 -5.61 19.99 21.24
N GLN A 448 -4.61 20.65 20.67
CA GLN A 448 -4.79 21.95 20.02
C GLN A 448 -4.12 21.94 18.65
N GLU A 449 -4.89 22.22 17.60
CA GLU A 449 -4.33 22.43 16.26
C GLU A 449 -3.31 23.59 16.30
N ARG A 450 -2.15 23.35 15.68
CA ARG A 450 -1.12 24.36 15.45
C ARG A 450 -1.23 24.91 14.04
N TRP A 451 -1.36 24.03 13.05
CA TRP A 451 -1.64 24.37 11.66
C TRP A 451 -2.13 23.15 10.88
N THR A 452 -2.79 23.42 9.76
CA THR A 452 -3.12 22.45 8.72
C THR A 452 -2.55 22.92 7.38
N SER A 453 -1.93 22.03 6.62
CA SER A 453 -1.26 22.35 5.36
C SER A 453 -1.61 21.41 4.22
N GLN A 454 -1.78 21.98 3.03
CA GLN A 454 -1.88 21.27 1.74
C GLN A 454 -0.52 21.13 1.03
N GLY A 455 0.56 21.62 1.66
CA GLY A 455 1.91 21.59 1.09
C GLY A 455 2.50 20.18 0.99
N LEU A 456 2.05 19.27 1.87
CA LEU A 456 2.42 17.86 1.91
C LEU A 456 1.14 17.04 2.02
N LYS A 457 0.94 16.09 1.11
CA LYS A 457 -0.28 15.29 0.96
C LYS A 457 0.15 13.83 0.81
N PRO A 458 0.49 13.17 1.93
CA PRO A 458 0.92 11.78 1.86
C PRO A 458 -0.25 10.91 1.36
N TYR A 459 0.04 9.72 0.83
CA TYR A 459 -0.98 8.73 0.54
C TYR A 459 -0.82 7.51 1.44
N TYR A 460 -0.06 6.49 1.05
CA TYR A 460 0.38 5.38 1.92
C TYR A 460 1.91 5.35 2.08
N ASN A 461 2.51 6.52 1.87
CA ASN A 461 3.92 6.79 2.09
C ASN A 461 4.03 7.56 3.41
N ASP A 462 4.72 6.99 4.37
CA ASP A 462 4.95 7.69 5.63
C ASP A 462 5.94 8.84 5.45
N LEU A 463 6.00 9.72 6.44
CA LEU A 463 6.87 10.88 6.48
C LEU A 463 7.87 10.76 7.64
N VAL A 464 8.94 11.54 7.54
CA VAL A 464 10.00 11.64 8.55
C VAL A 464 10.17 13.08 8.98
N VAL A 465 10.50 13.27 10.25
CA VAL A 465 10.77 14.58 10.84
C VAL A 465 12.27 14.69 11.06
N HIS A 466 12.88 15.74 10.53
CA HIS A 466 14.30 16.01 10.73
C HIS A 466 14.52 17.48 11.05
N ARG A 467 15.08 17.76 12.23
CA ARG A 467 15.24 19.11 12.77
C ARG A 467 13.91 19.87 12.74
N ASP A 468 13.88 21.05 12.13
CA ASP A 468 12.72 21.93 12.04
C ASP A 468 11.83 21.66 10.82
N HIS A 469 11.99 20.52 10.15
CA HIS A 469 11.31 20.23 8.88
C HIS A 469 10.73 18.82 8.81
N VAL A 470 9.73 18.67 7.94
CA VAL A 470 9.08 17.41 7.60
C VAL A 470 9.42 17.05 6.16
N TYR A 471 9.86 15.82 5.94
CA TYR A 471 10.13 15.27 4.62
C TYR A 471 9.17 14.11 4.34
N GLY A 472 8.51 14.15 3.19
CA GLY A 472 7.51 13.15 2.79
C GLY A 472 6.98 13.49 1.41
N PHE A 473 5.86 12.88 1.02
CA PHE A 473 5.37 13.06 -0.36
C PHE A 473 4.15 13.97 -0.41
N ASP A 474 4.10 14.79 -1.47
CA ASP A 474 2.92 15.50 -1.93
C ASP A 474 2.41 14.82 -3.21
N GLY A 475 1.57 13.79 -3.02
CA GLY A 475 1.24 12.82 -4.05
C GLY A 475 2.48 12.02 -4.44
N ARG A 476 2.93 12.17 -5.69
CA ARG A 476 4.02 11.37 -6.29
C ARG A 476 5.42 11.99 -6.19
N ILE A 477 5.52 13.13 -5.52
CA ILE A 477 6.73 13.97 -5.54
C ILE A 477 7.15 14.24 -4.11
N LEU A 478 8.44 14.07 -3.82
CA LEU A 478 9.00 14.39 -2.51
C LEU A 478 8.86 15.90 -2.23
N ALA A 479 8.61 16.24 -0.99
CA ALA A 479 8.40 17.60 -0.53
C ALA A 479 8.99 17.79 0.87
N CYS A 480 9.36 19.04 1.14
CA CYS A 480 9.80 19.50 2.45
C CYS A 480 8.84 20.57 2.96
N LEU A 481 8.45 20.44 4.22
CA LEU A 481 7.57 21.37 4.93
C LEU A 481 8.26 21.92 6.17
N SER A 482 8.09 23.23 6.43
CA SER A 482 8.50 23.87 7.68
C SER A 482 7.60 23.40 8.83
N LEU A 483 8.19 22.95 9.93
CA LEU A 483 7.41 22.61 11.14
C LEU A 483 6.80 23.85 11.79
N ALA A 484 7.39 25.04 11.60
CA ALA A 484 6.97 26.25 12.28
C ALA A 484 5.56 26.71 11.87
N ASP A 485 5.25 26.62 10.58
CA ASP A 485 4.04 27.19 10.00
C ASP A 485 3.35 26.28 8.95
N GLY A 486 3.91 25.11 8.67
CA GLY A 486 3.38 24.20 7.65
C GLY A 486 3.58 24.70 6.21
N SER A 487 4.39 25.73 5.99
CA SER A 487 4.71 26.22 4.65
C SER A 487 5.62 25.25 3.90
N ARG A 488 5.42 25.12 2.60
CA ARG A 488 6.24 24.24 1.76
C ARG A 488 7.54 24.93 1.39
N ALA A 489 8.66 24.35 1.83
CA ALA A 489 10.00 24.81 1.48
C ALA A 489 10.34 24.46 0.03
N TRP A 490 10.13 23.20 -0.36
CA TRP A 490 10.32 22.75 -1.74
C TRP A 490 9.47 21.52 -2.09
N LYS A 491 9.40 21.23 -3.40
CA LYS A 491 8.80 20.03 -3.98
C LYS A 491 9.66 19.60 -5.18
N GLY A 492 10.19 18.38 -5.16
CA GLY A 492 11.12 17.88 -6.18
C GLY A 492 11.33 16.37 -6.06
N GLY A 493 11.83 15.72 -7.12
CA GLY A 493 12.01 14.27 -7.15
C GLY A 493 10.71 13.49 -7.34
N ARG A 494 10.58 12.77 -8.46
CA ARG A 494 9.37 12.01 -8.82
C ARG A 494 9.57 10.53 -8.52
N TYR A 495 9.17 10.11 -7.33
CA TYR A 495 9.35 8.74 -6.85
C TYR A 495 8.03 7.95 -6.75
N GLY A 496 6.94 8.52 -7.27
CA GLY A 496 5.62 7.87 -7.22
C GLY A 496 5.11 7.73 -5.79
N ASN A 497 4.39 6.65 -5.50
CA ASN A 497 4.00 6.31 -4.12
C ASN A 497 5.10 5.48 -3.42
N GLY A 498 6.33 5.98 -3.47
CA GLY A 498 7.50 5.36 -2.85
C GLY A 498 7.53 5.50 -1.33
N GLN A 499 8.62 5.05 -0.71
CA GLN A 499 8.85 5.08 0.73
C GLN A 499 10.14 5.82 1.07
N VAL A 500 10.22 6.40 2.27
CA VAL A 500 11.37 7.19 2.72
C VAL A 500 11.88 6.72 4.08
N LEU A 501 13.21 6.65 4.21
CA LEU A 501 13.93 6.55 5.48
C LEU A 501 14.77 7.81 5.70
N LEU A 502 14.95 8.21 6.96
CA LEU A 502 15.85 9.29 7.36
C LEU A 502 17.17 8.70 7.89
N LEU A 503 18.29 9.08 7.29
CA LEU A 503 19.63 8.88 7.84
C LEU A 503 19.98 10.12 8.68
N ALA A 504 19.53 10.12 9.94
CA ALA A 504 19.49 11.34 10.76
C ALA A 504 20.88 11.93 11.00
N ASP A 505 21.91 11.08 11.11
CA ASP A 505 23.27 11.49 11.44
C ASP A 505 24.04 12.06 10.24
N GLN A 506 23.50 11.94 9.02
CA GLN A 506 24.12 12.45 7.78
C GLN A 506 23.31 13.54 7.07
N ASP A 507 22.12 13.89 7.58
CA ASP A 507 21.19 14.78 6.89
C ASP A 507 20.79 14.26 5.50
N LEU A 508 20.54 12.95 5.38
CA LEU A 508 20.18 12.30 4.13
C LEU A 508 18.85 11.56 4.26
N LEU A 509 18.16 11.43 3.14
CA LEU A 509 16.97 10.62 2.93
C LEU A 509 17.33 9.48 1.98
N LEU A 510 16.95 8.26 2.35
CA LEU A 510 16.97 7.12 1.44
C LEU A 510 15.54 6.90 0.92
N VAL A 511 15.33 7.06 -0.38
CA VAL A 511 14.01 7.03 -1.00
C VAL A 511 13.91 5.82 -1.94
N LEU A 512 13.01 4.89 -1.63
CA LEU A 512 12.63 3.80 -2.52
C LEU A 512 11.43 4.22 -3.36
N SER A 513 11.57 4.29 -4.68
CA SER A 513 10.49 4.70 -5.57
C SER A 513 9.48 3.58 -5.86
N ASP A 514 8.29 3.95 -6.33
CA ASP A 514 7.23 2.99 -6.69
C ASP A 514 7.57 2.06 -7.86
N ARG A 515 8.66 2.33 -8.56
CA ARG A 515 9.20 1.53 -9.67
C ARG A 515 10.41 0.67 -9.27
N GLY A 516 10.90 0.80 -8.04
CA GLY A 516 12.02 0.01 -7.51
C GLY A 516 13.40 0.68 -7.58
N ASP A 517 13.52 1.92 -8.06
CA ASP A 517 14.75 2.70 -7.93
C ASP A 517 14.98 3.15 -6.47
N VAL A 518 16.22 3.14 -5.99
CA VAL A 518 16.62 3.70 -4.70
C VAL A 518 17.44 4.95 -4.94
N ALA A 519 17.04 6.06 -4.32
CA ALA A 519 17.71 7.35 -4.42
C ALA A 519 18.20 7.85 -3.06
N LEU A 520 19.35 8.53 -3.06
CA LEU A 520 19.90 9.25 -1.92
C LEU A 520 19.67 10.74 -2.12
N VAL A 521 18.98 11.39 -1.19
CA VAL A 521 18.54 12.79 -1.32
C VAL A 521 18.96 13.56 -0.07
N LYS A 522 19.37 14.82 -0.19
CA LYS A 522 19.64 15.65 1.01
C LYS A 522 18.36 15.97 1.79
N ALA A 523 18.43 15.85 3.10
CA ALA A 523 17.43 16.32 4.05
C ALA A 523 17.66 17.79 4.43
N GLU A 524 17.75 18.66 3.41
CA GLU A 524 17.95 20.10 3.58
C GLU A 524 16.71 20.91 3.14
N PRO A 525 16.36 22.00 3.84
CA PRO A 525 15.18 22.80 3.49
C PRO A 525 15.43 23.82 2.37
N THR A 526 16.67 24.02 1.96
CA THR A 526 17.07 25.03 0.95
C THR A 526 16.64 24.66 -0.47
N GLY A 527 16.50 23.38 -0.75
CA GLY A 527 16.06 22.87 -2.04
C GLY A 527 16.13 21.35 -2.14
N PHE A 528 15.55 20.82 -3.21
CA PHE A 528 15.68 19.40 -3.55
C PHE A 528 17.03 19.15 -4.23
N GLU A 529 17.80 18.18 -3.70
CA GLU A 529 19.06 17.71 -4.27
C GLU A 529 19.16 16.19 -4.16
N GLU A 530 19.06 15.50 -5.28
CA GLU A 530 19.34 14.07 -5.42
C GLU A 530 20.84 13.88 -5.66
N LEU A 531 21.49 13.09 -4.81
CA LEU A 531 22.94 12.85 -4.84
C LEU A 531 23.30 11.64 -5.68
N ALA A 532 22.50 10.59 -5.57
CA ALA A 532 22.76 9.32 -6.20
C ALA A 532 21.47 8.51 -6.38
N THR A 533 21.48 7.59 -7.33
CA THR A 533 20.37 6.66 -7.58
C THR A 533 20.88 5.38 -8.23
N PHE A 534 20.20 4.26 -7.97
CA PHE A 534 20.42 3.00 -8.68
C PHE A 534 19.11 2.19 -8.77
N PRO A 535 18.94 1.36 -9.83
CA PRO A 535 17.79 0.47 -9.93
C PRO A 535 17.96 -0.72 -8.98
N ALA A 536 17.11 -0.84 -7.96
CA ALA A 536 17.21 -1.92 -6.97
C ALA A 536 16.26 -3.08 -7.28
N LEU A 537 15.03 -2.77 -7.71
CA LEU A 537 14.00 -3.73 -8.08
C LEU A 537 13.33 -3.32 -9.39
N GLU A 538 12.72 -4.28 -10.06
CA GLU A 538 11.81 -4.09 -11.18
C GLU A 538 10.37 -4.21 -10.72
N GLY A 539 9.49 -3.34 -11.22
CA GLY A 539 8.04 -3.45 -11.00
C GLY A 539 7.51 -2.64 -9.81
N LYS A 540 6.22 -2.84 -9.52
CA LYS A 540 5.47 -2.07 -8.53
C LYS A 540 6.02 -2.32 -7.12
N THR A 541 6.56 -1.29 -6.49
CA THR A 541 7.28 -1.39 -5.21
C THR A 541 6.69 -0.43 -4.17
N TRP A 542 5.83 -0.92 -3.27
CA TRP A 542 5.19 -0.10 -2.22
C TRP A 542 5.69 -0.42 -0.81
N ASN A 543 6.51 -1.45 -0.66
CA ASN A 543 7.03 -1.95 0.59
C ASN A 543 8.04 -0.95 1.19
N HIS A 544 8.09 -0.82 2.52
CA HIS A 544 9.15 -0.05 3.16
C HIS A 544 10.50 -0.76 3.02
N PRO A 545 11.60 -0.06 2.70
CA PRO A 545 12.94 -0.63 2.75
C PRO A 545 13.37 -0.88 4.21
N VAL A 546 14.32 -1.79 4.39
CA VAL A 546 15.01 -2.03 5.66
C VAL A 546 16.48 -1.72 5.48
N LEU A 547 17.04 -0.87 6.34
CA LEU A 547 18.47 -0.58 6.37
C LEU A 547 19.01 -1.00 7.73
N ALA A 548 19.92 -1.96 7.74
CA ALA A 548 20.64 -2.38 8.94
C ALA A 548 22.13 -2.31 8.66
N ASP A 549 22.82 -1.48 9.43
CA ASP A 549 24.20 -1.07 9.16
C ASP A 549 24.33 -0.57 7.71
N ASP A 550 25.22 -1.16 6.92
CA ASP A 550 25.45 -0.83 5.51
C ASP A 550 24.63 -1.69 4.54
N VAL A 551 23.73 -2.57 5.01
CA VAL A 551 22.96 -3.47 4.15
C VAL A 551 21.51 -3.02 4.02
N LEU A 552 21.14 -2.71 2.78
CA LEU A 552 19.78 -2.37 2.37
C LEU A 552 19.06 -3.63 1.88
N TYR A 553 17.93 -3.94 2.50
CA TYR A 553 17.00 -4.98 2.06
C TYR A 553 15.74 -4.35 1.48
N VAL A 554 15.39 -4.79 0.27
CA VAL A 554 14.23 -4.29 -0.47
C VAL A 554 13.43 -5.46 -1.02
N ARG A 555 12.11 -5.28 -1.13
CA ARG A 555 11.23 -6.23 -1.79
C ARG A 555 10.07 -5.54 -2.47
N ASN A 556 9.43 -6.28 -3.37
CA ASN A 556 8.13 -5.95 -3.91
C ASN A 556 7.24 -7.20 -3.99
N SER A 557 6.28 -7.20 -4.93
CA SER A 557 5.34 -8.31 -5.12
C SER A 557 5.86 -9.47 -5.98
N GLN A 558 7.12 -9.44 -6.41
CA GLN A 558 7.69 -10.45 -7.32
C GLN A 558 9.14 -10.82 -6.99
N GLU A 559 9.93 -9.90 -6.46
CA GLU A 559 11.32 -10.14 -6.08
C GLU A 559 11.73 -9.39 -4.81
N MET A 560 12.84 -9.84 -4.24
CA MET A 560 13.54 -9.23 -3.13
C MET A 560 15.05 -9.26 -3.37
N ALA A 561 15.76 -8.29 -2.81
CA ALA A 561 17.19 -8.16 -2.96
C ALA A 561 17.84 -7.54 -1.72
N ALA A 562 19.14 -7.81 -1.56
CA ALA A 562 20.00 -7.12 -0.61
C ALA A 562 21.15 -6.43 -1.33
N PHE A 563 21.44 -5.21 -0.91
CA PHE A 563 22.54 -4.41 -1.41
C PHE A 563 23.42 -3.95 -0.26
N ARG A 564 24.73 -4.11 -0.39
CA ARG A 564 25.67 -3.40 0.46
C ARG A 564 25.84 -1.98 -0.09
N LEU A 565 25.42 -1.00 0.69
CA LEU A 565 25.60 0.41 0.39
C LEU A 565 27.04 0.82 0.78
N PRO A 566 27.72 1.61 -0.06
CA PRO A 566 29.08 2.06 0.23
C PRO A 566 29.09 2.93 1.49
N THR A 567 30.09 2.76 2.36
CA THR A 567 30.30 3.60 3.56
C THR A 567 31.43 4.61 3.34
N GLY A 568 31.33 5.77 4.01
CA GLY A 568 32.27 6.89 3.90
C GLY A 568 33.39 6.89 4.92
#